data_AF-A0A833PD41-F1
#
_entry.id   AF-A0A833PD41-F1
#
_cell.length_a   1.000
_cell.length_b   1.000
_cell.length_c   1.000
_cell.angle_alpha   90.00
_cell.angle_beta   90.00
_cell.angle_gamma   90.00
#
_symmetry.space_group_name_H-M   'P 1'
#
loop_
_entity.id
_entity.type
_entity.pdbx_description
1 polymer ?
#
loop_
_entity_poly.entity_id
_entity_poly.type
_entity_poly.pdbx_seq_one_letter_code
_entity_poly.pdbx_strand_id
1 'polypeptide(L)' 'MSNTTTGTVKWFNETKGFGFIAVDNGADVFAHFSEI' A
#
# COMPACT_ATOMS: atom_id res chain seq x y z
N MET A 1 10.26 15.48 -5.56
CA MET A 1 10.07 15.29 -4.11
C MET A 1 9.27 14.01 -3.92
N SER A 2 9.91 12.91 -3.55
CA SER A 2 9.22 11.65 -3.24
C SER A 2 8.67 11.76 -1.82
N ASN A 3 7.35 11.87 -1.66
CA ASN A 3 6.74 11.94 -0.33
C ASN A 3 6.65 10.52 0.23
N THR A 4 7.66 10.09 0.99
CA THR A 4 7.68 8.76 1.59
C THR A 4 6.78 8.73 2.82
N THR A 5 5.85 7.78 2.87
CA THR A 5 4.97 7.55 4.02
C THR A 5 5.11 6.10 4.46
N THR A 6 5.25 5.88 5.77
CA THR A 6 5.39 4.55 6.36
C THR A 6 4.04 4.07 6.89
N GLY A 7 3.75 2.79 6.72
CA GLY A 7 2.51 2.17 7.18
C GLY A 7 2.65 0.65 7.26
N THR A 8 1.63 0.00 7.79
CA THR A 8 1.57 -1.47 7.92
C THR A 8 0.68 -2.06 6.83
N VAL A 9 1.13 -3.12 6.17
CA VAL A 9 0.31 -3.83 5.17
C VAL A 9 -0.91 -4.41 5.88
N LYS A 10 -2.10 -3.88 5.55
CA LYS A 10 -3.35 -4.32 6.14
C LYS A 10 -3.76 -5.66 5.57
N TRP A 11 -3.66 -5.77 4.24
CA TRP A 11 -3.79 -7.02 3.51
C TRP A 11 -3.24 -6.83 2.10
N PHE A 12 -2.77 -7.93 1.49
CA PHE A 12 -2.28 -7.94 0.12
C PHE A 12 -2.70 -9.25 -0.56
N ASN A 13 -3.15 -9.14 -1.80
CA ASN A 13 -3.46 -10.30 -2.63
C ASN A 13 -2.38 -10.47 -3.68
N GLU A 14 -1.48 -11.42 -3.45
CA GLU A 14 -0.35 -11.69 -4.34
C GLU A 14 -0.79 -12.17 -5.72
N THR A 15 -1.87 -12.95 -5.80
CA THR A 15 -2.41 -13.44 -7.09
C THR A 15 -2.93 -12.31 -7.96
N LYS A 16 -3.54 -11.28 -7.36
CA LYS A 16 -4.07 -10.12 -8.08
C LYS A 16 -3.08 -8.95 -8.17
N GLY A 17 -1.99 -8.98 -7.41
CA GLY A 17 -0.97 -7.93 -7.41
C GLY A 17 -1.39 -6.61 -6.75
N PHE A 18 -2.35 -6.62 -5.81
CA PHE A 18 -2.76 -5.38 -5.14
C PHE A 18 -3.19 -5.59 -3.67
N GLY A 19 -3.20 -4.50 -2.92
CA GLY A 19 -3.64 -4.49 -1.53
C GLY A 19 -3.78 -3.09 -0.95
N PHE A 20 -3.88 -3.03 0.37
CA PHE A 20 -4.00 -1.77 1.11
C PHE A 20 -3.02 -1.72 2.27
N ILE A 21 -2.49 -0.53 2.52
CA ILE A 21 -1.57 -0.21 3.61
C ILE A 21 -2.31 0.71 4.58
N ALA A 22 -2.38 0.29 5.85
CA ALA A 22 -2.86 1.14 6.93
C ALA A 22 -1.75 2.12 7.32
N VAL A 23 -2.08 3.41 7.37
CA VAL A 23 -1.16 4.47 7.80
C VAL A 23 -1.67 5.10 9.08
N ASP A 24 -0.76 5.41 10.00
CA ASP A 24 -1.13 6.07 11.24
C ASP A 24 -1.59 7.49 10.93
N ASN A 25 -2.83 7.81 11.33
CA ASN A 25 -3.48 9.11 11.11
C ASN A 25 -3.91 9.42 9.67
N GLY A 26 -4.33 8.42 8.89
CA GLY A 26 -4.85 8.65 7.54
C GLY A 26 -5.83 7.61 7.04
N ALA A 27 -6.28 7.79 5.79
CA ALA A 27 -7.03 6.78 5.08
C ALA A 27 -6.09 5.68 4.59
N ASP A 28 -6.62 4.45 4.46
CA ASP A 28 -5.88 3.33 3.89
C ASP A 28 -5.36 3.69 2.48
N VAL A 29 -4.08 3.45 2.25
CA VAL A 29 -3.41 3.74 0.99
C VAL A 29 -3.49 2.50 0.10
N PHE A 30 -3.97 2.66 -1.13
CA PHE A 30 -3.99 1.59 -2.12
C PHE A 30 -2.60 1.35 -2.68
N ALA A 31 -2.16 0.09 -2.69
CA ALA A 31 -0.89 -0.34 -3.25
C ALA A 31 -1.15 -1.32 -4.40
N HIS A 32 -0.67 -0.97 -5.60
CA HIS A 32 -0.69 -1.84 -6.78
C HIS A 32 0.73 -2.19 -7.15
N PHE A 33 0.99 -3.48 -7.37
CA PHE A 33 2.22 -3.94 -7.98
C PHE A 33 2.19 -3.48 -9.44
N SER A 34 2.84 -2.36 -9.74
CA SER A 34 3.25 -2.11 -11.12
C SER A 34 4.38 -3.08 -11.40
N GLU A 35 4.13 -4.00 -12.33
CA GLU A 35 5.19 -4.81 -12.95
C GLU A 35 6.40 -3.93 -13.28
N ILE A 36 7.58 -4.49 -13.03
CA ILE A 36 8.89 -3.83 -13.22
C ILE A 36 9.14 -3.59 -14.70
#